data_AF-A0A8D0FX63-F1
#
_entry.id   AF-A0A8D0FX63-F1
#
_cell.length_a   1.000
_cell.length_b   1.000
_cell.length_c   1.000
_cell.angle_alpha   90.00
_cell.angle_beta   90.00
_cell.angle_gamma   90.00
#
_symmetry.space_group_name_H-M   'P 1'
#
loop_
_entity.id
_entity.type
_entity.pdbx_description
1 polymer ?
#
loop_
_entity_poly.entity_id
_entity_poly.type
_entity_poly.pdbx_seq_one_letter_code
_entity_poly.pdbx_strand_id
1 'polypeptide(L)'
;GSLSQVTITESRKDTKFGQWTTAAFQSPEEERKFFRLMGGFKKGSVPMQNLSATTNKPNMALNREGQEKLQQALKMEFDKAMDLKQHKGIGLGFQPAANKKVYIDKYTSRSIKFED
;
A
#
# COMPACT_ATOMS: atom_id res chain seq x y z
N GLY A 1 -44.00 13.52 -16.86
CA GLY A 1 -43.40 14.39 -15.83
C GLY A 1 -42.12 13.74 -15.36
N SER A 2 -40.99 14.43 -15.51
CA SER A 2 -39.67 13.93 -15.16
C SER A 2 -39.37 14.13 -13.68
N LEU A 3 -38.63 13.16 -13.12
CA LEU A 3 -37.71 13.22 -11.99
C LEU A 3 -38.19 13.79 -10.64
N SER A 4 -38.06 12.95 -9.61
CA SER A 4 -37.34 13.30 -8.38
C SER A 4 -36.93 12.03 -7.64
N GLN A 5 -35.72 11.53 -7.92
CA GLN A 5 -35.02 10.65 -6.99
C GLN A 5 -34.44 11.54 -5.88
N VAL A 6 -35.03 11.45 -4.70
CA VAL A 6 -34.57 12.16 -3.50
C VAL A 6 -33.25 11.54 -3.07
N THR A 7 -32.15 12.20 -3.41
CA THR A 7 -30.84 11.92 -2.84
C THR A 7 -30.85 12.45 -1.40
N ILE A 8 -30.95 11.52 -0.45
CA ILE A 8 -30.81 11.82 0.99
C ILE A 8 -29.37 12.26 1.22
N THR A 9 -29.16 13.56 1.27
CA THR A 9 -27.95 14.17 1.81
C THR A 9 -28.06 14.13 3.34
N GLU A 10 -27.75 12.97 3.93
CA GLU A 10 -27.47 12.92 5.36
C GLU A 10 -26.19 13.73 5.62
N SER A 11 -26.35 14.85 6.31
CA SER A 11 -25.29 15.70 6.82
C SER A 11 -24.43 14.88 7.79
N ARG A 12 -23.34 14.32 7.24
CA ARG A 12 -22.34 13.56 8.00
C ARG A 12 -21.65 14.53 8.95
N LYS A 13 -22.17 14.61 10.18
CA LYS A 13 -21.54 15.32 11.30
C LYS A 13 -20.05 15.01 11.29
N ASP A 14 -19.21 16.04 11.34
CA ASP A 14 -17.74 16.00 11.34
C ASP A 14 -17.15 15.05 12.41
N THR A 15 -17.34 13.75 12.22
CA THR A 15 -16.83 12.72 13.10
C THR A 15 -15.44 12.40 12.60
N LYS A 16 -14.44 13.06 13.18
CA LYS A 16 -13.04 12.84 12.79
C LYS A 16 -12.61 11.45 13.27
N PHE A 17 -12.63 10.45 12.38
CA PHE A 17 -12.25 9.05 12.64
C PHE A 17 -10.73 8.84 12.75
N GLY A 18 -10.00 9.82 13.29
CA GLY A 18 -8.53 9.81 13.38
C GLY A 18 -7.86 9.54 12.02
N GLN A 19 -6.89 8.62 12.02
CA GLN A 19 -6.13 8.15 10.85
C GLN A 19 -7.02 7.62 9.70
N TRP A 20 -8.22 7.15 10.00
CA TRP A 20 -9.12 6.54 9.03
C TRP A 20 -10.08 7.52 8.37
N THR A 21 -10.03 8.81 8.71
CA THR A 21 -10.92 9.85 8.18
C THR A 21 -10.87 9.93 6.65
N THR A 22 -9.74 9.58 6.06
CA THR A 22 -9.49 9.66 4.62
C THR A 22 -9.84 8.35 3.88
N ALA A 23 -10.11 7.26 4.59
CA ALA A 23 -10.43 5.97 3.97
C ALA A 23 -11.72 6.06 3.12
N ALA A 24 -11.68 5.48 1.92
CA ALA A 24 -12.83 5.42 1.02
C ALA A 24 -13.44 4.02 1.02
N PHE A 25 -14.77 3.94 1.11
CA PHE A 25 -15.53 2.69 1.12
C PHE A 25 -16.55 2.67 -0.02
N GLN A 26 -16.95 1.48 -0.46
CA GLN A 26 -17.92 1.31 -1.56
C GLN A 26 -19.36 1.39 -1.06
N SER A 27 -19.59 0.99 0.20
CA SER A 27 -20.90 1.07 0.85
C SER A 27 -20.84 1.71 2.24
N PRO A 28 -21.90 2.42 2.66
CA PRO A 28 -22.02 2.92 4.03
C PRO A 28 -21.98 1.80 5.08
N GLU A 29 -22.46 0.60 4.74
CA GLU A 29 -22.46 -0.56 5.63
C GLU A 29 -21.04 -1.06 5.92
N GLU A 30 -20.19 -1.13 4.89
CA GLU A 30 -18.78 -1.46 5.04
C GLU A 30 -18.03 -0.41 5.85
N GLU A 31 -18.28 0.87 5.58
CA GLU A 31 -17.69 1.98 6.33
C GLU A 31 -17.99 1.86 7.82
N ARG A 32 -19.26 1.67 8.18
CA ARG A 32 -19.67 1.51 9.59
C ARG A 32 -19.07 0.26 10.23
N LYS A 33 -19.02 -0.86 9.52
CA LYS A 33 -18.38 -2.10 10.01
C LYS A 33 -16.90 -1.89 10.25
N PHE A 34 -16.21 -1.25 9.30
CA PHE A 34 -14.79 -0.95 9.39
C PHE A 34 -14.48 -0.05 10.58
N PHE A 35 -15.18 1.07 10.73
CA PHE A 35 -14.93 1.97 11.87
C PHE A 35 -15.28 1.32 13.22
N ARG A 36 -16.29 0.43 13.26
CA ARG A 36 -16.57 -0.35 14.46
C ARG A 36 -15.43 -1.32 14.79
N LEU A 37 -14.87 -1.99 13.78
CA LEU A 37 -13.73 -2.90 13.93
C LEU A 37 -12.46 -2.17 14.37
N MET A 38 -12.15 -1.05 13.72
CA MET A 38 -10.94 -0.26 13.97
C MET A 38 -11.03 0.63 15.22
N GLY A 39 -12.14 0.55 15.95
CA GLY A 39 -12.37 1.39 17.12
C GLY A 39 -12.52 2.89 16.80
N GLY A 40 -12.87 3.23 15.56
CA GLY A 40 -13.10 4.61 15.09
C GLY A 40 -14.24 5.32 15.83
N PHE A 41 -15.14 4.57 16.49
CA PHE A 41 -16.21 5.13 17.33
C PHE A 41 -15.88 5.21 18.83
N LYS A 42 -14.64 4.91 19.26
CA LYS A 42 -14.29 4.97 20.68
C LYS A 42 -14.37 6.41 21.22
N LYS A 43 -15.14 6.59 22.29
CA LYS A 43 -15.31 7.85 23.04
C LYS A 43 -13.99 8.18 23.75
N GLY A 44 -13.10 8.90 23.08
CA GLY A 44 -11.71 9.07 23.49
C GLY A 44 -10.71 9.12 22.32
N SER A 45 -11.19 8.97 21.08
CA SER A 45 -10.47 9.40 19.89
C SER A 45 -10.19 10.91 19.99
N VAL A 46 -9.06 11.26 20.59
CA VAL A 46 -8.60 12.65 20.70
C VAL A 46 -8.51 13.23 19.29
N PRO A 47 -9.10 14.40 19.01
CA PRO A 47 -8.87 15.07 17.74
C PRO A 47 -7.35 15.20 17.55
N MET A 48 -6.83 14.69 16.44
CA MET A 48 -5.41 14.84 16.06
C MET A 48 -5.07 16.30 15.68
N GLN A 49 -5.65 17.28 16.38
CA GLN A 49 -5.38 18.70 16.21
C GLN A 49 -4.12 19.14 16.98
N ASN A 50 -3.64 18.34 17.95
CA ASN A 50 -2.53 18.71 18.83
C ASN A 50 -1.22 17.93 18.60
N LEU A 51 -1.02 17.31 17.45
CA LEU A 51 0.31 16.82 17.06
C LEU A 51 1.03 17.93 16.29
N SER A 52 1.57 18.89 17.04
CA SER A 52 2.65 19.75 16.55
C SER A 52 3.87 18.88 16.34
N ALA A 53 4.07 18.39 15.11
CA ALA A 53 5.34 17.83 14.69
C ALA A 53 5.42 17.90 13.16
N THR A 54 6.26 18.83 12.73
CA THR A 54 6.91 18.95 11.42
C THR A 54 7.08 17.62 10.66
N THR A 55 6.02 17.14 10.01
CA THR A 55 6.09 16.02 9.07
C THR A 55 4.89 16.11 8.15
N ASN A 56 5.17 16.24 6.85
CA ASN A 56 4.18 16.32 5.80
C ASN A 56 3.24 15.09 5.86
N LYS A 57 2.02 15.30 6.37
CA LYS A 57 0.91 14.36 6.53
C LYS A 57 1.12 13.27 7.61
N PRO A 58 0.36 13.30 8.73
CA PRO A 58 0.36 12.19 9.70
C PRO A 58 -0.09 10.89 9.01
N ASN A 59 0.24 9.73 9.61
CA ASN A 59 -0.21 8.40 9.18
C ASN A 59 -1.72 8.39 8.93
N MET A 60 -2.14 8.65 7.69
CA MET A 60 -3.53 8.72 7.27
C MET A 60 -3.77 7.60 6.27
N ALA A 61 -4.96 7.02 6.31
CA ALA A 61 -5.39 6.09 5.27
C ALA A 61 -5.40 6.78 3.90
N LEU A 62 -5.16 6.02 2.84
CA LEU A 62 -5.24 6.55 1.49
C LEU A 62 -6.69 6.95 1.17
N ASN A 63 -6.84 8.09 0.49
CA ASN A 63 -8.12 8.44 -0.12
C ASN A 63 -8.36 7.60 -1.36
N ARG A 64 -9.57 7.72 -1.93
CA ARG A 64 -9.95 7.01 -3.14
C ARG A 64 -8.95 7.20 -4.29
N GLU A 65 -8.54 8.44 -4.54
CA GLU A 65 -7.56 8.77 -5.58
C GLU A 65 -6.20 8.09 -5.34
N GLY A 66 -5.70 8.16 -4.11
CA GLY A 66 -4.43 7.54 -3.71
C GLY A 66 -4.48 6.01 -3.82
N GLN A 67 -5.61 5.41 -3.45
CA GLN A 67 -5.85 3.97 -3.63
C GLN A 67 -5.84 3.60 -5.12
N GLU A 68 -6.57 4.33 -5.96
CA GLU A 68 -6.66 4.07 -7.40
C GLU A 68 -5.29 4.21 -8.08
N LYS A 69 -4.54 5.27 -7.75
CA LYS A 69 -3.18 5.47 -8.25
C LYS A 69 -2.24 4.33 -7.85
N LEU A 70 -2.29 3.90 -6.59
CA LEU A 70 -1.48 2.77 -6.10
C LEU A 70 -1.85 1.49 -6.85
N GLN A 71 -3.15 1.23 -7.03
CA GLN A 71 -3.64 0.04 -7.73
C GLN A 71 -3.18 0.03 -9.20
N GLN A 72 -3.22 1.17 -9.88
CA GLN A 72 -2.71 1.30 -11.26
C GLN A 72 -1.21 1.03 -11.33
N ALA A 73 -0.42 1.59 -10.41
CA ALA A 73 1.02 1.37 -10.36
C ALA A 73 1.37 -0.11 -10.12
N LEU A 74 0.68 -0.77 -9.19
CA LEU A 74 0.87 -2.20 -8.91
C LEU A 74 0.53 -3.06 -10.12
N LYS A 75 -0.55 -2.74 -10.84
CA LYS A 75 -0.93 -3.44 -12.07
C LYS A 75 0.14 -3.31 -13.15
N MET A 76 0.65 -2.10 -13.36
CA MET A 76 1.71 -1.84 -14.33
C MET A 76 3.00 -2.63 -14.03
N GLU A 77 3.44 -2.66 -12.77
CA GLU A 77 4.63 -3.44 -12.38
C GLU A 77 4.39 -4.94 -12.51
N PHE A 78 3.17 -5.41 -12.23
CA PHE A 78 2.79 -6.81 -12.47
C PHE A 78 2.89 -7.18 -13.95
N ASP A 79 2.30 -6.37 -14.84
CA ASP A 79 2.32 -6.60 -16.29
C ASP A 79 3.76 -6.59 -16.81
N LYS A 80 4.57 -5.61 -16.39
CA LYS A 80 6.01 -5.53 -16.71
C LYS A 80 6.79 -6.77 -16.26
N ALA A 81 6.53 -7.27 -15.05
CA ALA A 81 7.16 -8.48 -14.54
C ALA A 81 6.71 -9.75 -15.29
N MET A 82 5.48 -9.78 -15.80
CA MET A 82 5.00 -10.87 -16.65
C MET A 82 5.65 -10.83 -18.04
N ASP A 83 5.78 -9.65 -18.65
CA ASP A 83 6.44 -9.48 -19.94
C ASP A 83 7.95 -9.80 -19.88
N LEU A 84 8.61 -9.51 -18.75
CA LEU A 84 10.02 -9.83 -18.54
C LEU A 84 10.31 -11.35 -18.61
N LYS A 85 9.30 -12.22 -18.40
CA LYS A 85 9.45 -13.68 -18.47
C LYS A 85 9.67 -14.23 -19.88
N GLN A 86 9.64 -13.40 -20.91
CA GLN A 86 9.96 -13.82 -22.27
C GLN A 86 11.46 -14.17 -22.46
N HIS A 87 12.34 -13.82 -21.52
CA HIS A 87 13.71 -14.35 -21.41
C HIS A 87 13.77 -15.48 -20.37
N LYS A 88 13.15 -16.61 -20.73
CA LYS A 88 13.07 -17.83 -19.93
C LYS A 88 14.49 -18.40 -19.68
N GLY A 89 15.12 -18.05 -18.57
CA GLY A 89 16.39 -18.68 -18.15
C GLY A 89 17.38 -17.83 -17.35
N ILE A 90 17.17 -16.51 -17.26
CA ILE A 90 18.03 -15.64 -16.45
C ILE A 90 17.44 -15.56 -15.04
N GLY A 91 17.78 -16.52 -14.20
CA GLY A 91 17.51 -16.41 -12.75
C GLY A 91 18.28 -15.22 -12.15
N LEU A 92 18.08 -14.92 -10.87
CA LEU A 92 18.87 -13.93 -10.12
C LEU A 92 20.37 -14.29 -9.96
N GLY A 93 20.85 -15.26 -10.73
CA GLY A 93 22.22 -15.75 -10.71
C GLY A 93 23.14 -14.98 -11.64
N PHE A 94 24.43 -15.26 -11.52
CA PHE A 94 25.47 -14.72 -12.38
C PHE A 94 25.28 -15.18 -13.84
N GLN A 95 25.13 -14.23 -14.77
CA GLN A 95 25.17 -14.49 -16.21
C GLN A 95 26.58 -14.19 -16.73
N PRO A 96 27.39 -15.20 -17.11
CA PRO A 96 28.69 -14.95 -17.70
C PRO A 96 28.52 -14.23 -19.05
N ALA A 97 29.44 -13.32 -19.37
CA ALA A 97 29.56 -12.84 -20.74
C ALA A 97 29.82 -14.04 -21.68
N ALA A 98 29.22 -14.05 -22.88
CA ALA A 98 29.20 -15.19 -23.80
C ALA A 98 30.59 -15.77 -24.17
N ASN A 99 31.66 -15.01 -23.93
CA ASN A 99 33.05 -15.32 -24.24
C ASN A 99 33.92 -15.65 -23.02
N LYS A 100 33.37 -15.72 -21.80
CA LYS A 100 34.15 -16.02 -20.59
C LYS A 100 33.63 -17.27 -19.89
N LYS A 101 34.43 -18.33 -19.89
CA LYS A 101 34.22 -19.50 -19.03
C LYS A 101 34.53 -19.11 -17.58
N VAL A 102 33.51 -19.08 -16.72
CA VAL A 102 33.70 -18.89 -15.28
C VAL A 102 33.70 -20.28 -14.62
N TYR A 103 34.75 -20.57 -13.87
CA TYR A 103 34.91 -21.80 -13.12
C TYR A 103 34.70 -21.51 -11.64
N ILE A 104 33.75 -22.21 -11.01
CA ILE A 104 33.56 -22.18 -9.57
C ILE A 104 34.36 -23.34 -8.99
N ASP A 105 35.46 -23.02 -8.31
CA ASP A 105 36.19 -24.02 -7.55
C ASP A 105 35.38 -24.39 -6.29
N LYS A 106 34.81 -25.61 -6.31
CA LYS A 106 34.02 -26.17 -5.21
C LYS A 106 34.80 -26.38 -3.90
N TYR A 107 36.13 -26.36 -3.95
CA TYR A 107 36.98 -26.54 -2.77
C TYR A 107 37.47 -25.22 -2.18
N THR A 108 37.29 -24.11 -2.92
CA THR A 108 37.62 -22.77 -2.42
C THR A 108 36.46 -22.24 -1.57
N SER A 109 36.68 -22.13 -0.27
CA SER A 109 35.81 -21.39 0.65
C SER A 109 36.58 -20.23 1.27
N ARG A 110 36.10 -18.99 1.08
CA ARG A 110 36.62 -17.78 1.72
C ARG A 110 35.62 -17.25 2.74
N SER A 111 35.37 -18.02 3.80
CA SER A 111 34.58 -17.54 4.95
C SER A 111 35.49 -16.79 5.91
N ILE A 112 35.09 -15.60 6.34
CA ILE A 112 35.70 -14.92 7.48
C ILE A 112 34.88 -15.28 8.73
N LYS A 113 35.56 -15.62 9.83
CA LYS A 113 34.91 -15.75 11.13
C LYS A 113 34.87 -14.37 11.78
N PHE A 114 33.73 -14.01 12.34
CA PHE A 114 33.60 -12.83 13.20
C PHE A 114 33.83 -13.30 14.64
N GLU A 115 34.65 -12.56 15.38
CA GLU A 115 34.82 -12.78 16.83
C GLU A 115 33.66 -12.09 17.57
N ASP A 116 33.31 -12.59 18.76
CA ASP A 116 32.25 -12.07 19.65
C ASP A 116 32.61 -10.73 20.33
#